data_AF-A0A7Z9VFB9-F1
#
_entry.id   AF-A0A7Z9VFB9-F1
#
_cell.length_a   1.000
_cell.length_b   1.000
_cell.length_c   1.000
_cell.angle_alpha   90.00
_cell.angle_beta   90.00
_cell.angle_gamma   90.00
#
_symmetry.space_group_name_H-M   'P 1'
#
loop_
_entity.id
_entity.type
_entity.pdbx_description
1 polymer ?
#
loop_
_entity_poly.entity_id
_entity_poly.type
_entity_poly.pdbx_seq_one_letter_code
_entity_poly.pdbx_strand_id
1 'polypeptide(L)'
;MRCRHGHLPDDVPYLSGEGGWDLPVPGDINIGLVWAGNSDHKNDRNRSIDVARFKPLLGVMDTRFYGLQVGAAPQDPAKAGIGEGITDLSPRLVDYAETAAAIAALDLVISVDTSVAHLAGAMATPVWLLLPKVPDFRWMLDRDDSPGYPTMRLFRQPEQGDWDSVFEAVAARLKTGRGGF
;
A
#
# COMPACT_ATOMS: atom_id res chain seq x y z
N MET A 1 -26.06 -24.20 -16.22
CA MET A 1 -24.72 -24.20 -15.60
C MET A 1 -24.73 -23.20 -14.45
N ARG A 2 -24.75 -23.67 -13.19
CA ARG A 2 -24.65 -22.78 -12.02
C ARG A 2 -23.18 -22.61 -11.68
N CYS A 3 -22.62 -21.42 -11.88
CA CYS A 3 -21.36 -21.06 -11.24
C CYS A 3 -21.61 -21.09 -9.72
N ARG A 4 -21.03 -22.07 -9.02
CA ARG A 4 -20.90 -21.97 -7.56
C ARG A 4 -20.00 -20.76 -7.32
N HIS A 5 -20.41 -19.86 -6.41
CA HIS A 5 -19.54 -18.82 -5.86
C HIS A 5 -18.38 -19.54 -5.18
N GLY A 6 -17.31 -19.78 -5.93
CA GLY A 6 -16.15 -20.53 -5.49
C GLY A 6 -15.35 -19.66 -4.54
N HIS A 7 -14.99 -20.24 -3.40
CA HIS A 7 -13.96 -19.74 -2.49
C HIS A 7 -12.75 -19.30 -3.32
N LEU A 8 -12.39 -18.02 -3.29
CA LEU A 8 -11.11 -17.59 -3.80
C LEU A 8 -10.03 -18.23 -2.93
N PRO A 9 -8.93 -18.78 -3.48
CA PRO A 9 -7.82 -19.24 -2.67
C PRO A 9 -7.30 -18.11 -1.79
N ASP A 10 -7.15 -18.39 -0.49
CA ASP A 10 -6.72 -17.46 0.55
C ASP A 10 -5.46 -17.94 1.31
N ASP A 11 -4.93 -19.11 0.96
CA ASP A 11 -3.68 -19.67 1.49
C ASP A 11 -2.41 -18.86 1.12
N VAL A 12 -2.22 -17.69 1.73
CA VAL A 12 -0.96 -16.90 1.65
C VAL A 12 0.02 -17.33 2.76
N PRO A 13 1.35 -17.24 2.55
CA PRO A 13 2.04 -16.64 1.40
C PRO A 13 2.18 -17.59 0.20
N TYR A 14 2.00 -17.04 -1.00
CA TYR A 14 2.31 -17.68 -2.29
C TYR A 14 3.70 -17.32 -2.82
N LEU A 15 4.31 -16.25 -2.29
CA LEU A 15 5.63 -15.73 -2.67
C LEU A 15 6.43 -15.37 -1.42
N SER A 16 7.75 -15.43 -1.52
CA SER A 16 8.67 -14.94 -0.49
C SER A 16 9.72 -14.05 -1.13
N GLY A 17 10.12 -12.99 -0.42
CA GLY A 17 11.26 -12.16 -0.80
C GLY A 17 12.53 -12.73 -0.20
N GLU A 18 13.56 -12.95 -1.02
CA GLU A 18 14.90 -13.29 -0.53
C GLU A 18 15.81 -12.06 -0.72
N GLY A 19 16.54 -11.67 0.34
CA GLY A 19 17.45 -10.52 0.29
C GLY A 19 17.52 -9.76 1.61
N GLY A 20 18.64 -9.09 1.86
CA GLY A 20 18.94 -8.36 3.09
C GLY A 20 18.80 -6.85 2.90
N TRP A 21 17.57 -6.35 2.98
CA TRP A 21 17.35 -4.92 3.15
C TRP A 21 17.56 -4.57 4.63
N ASP A 22 18.63 -3.84 4.95
CA ASP A 22 18.88 -3.29 6.28
C ASP A 22 18.04 -2.00 6.47
N LEU A 23 16.72 -2.17 6.39
CA LEU A 23 15.73 -1.12 6.57
C LEU A 23 15.17 -0.99 7.98
N PRO A 24 14.99 -2.08 8.79
CA PRO A 24 14.22 -1.96 10.01
C PRO A 24 15.00 -1.20 11.08
N VAL A 25 14.46 -0.07 11.52
CA VAL A 25 14.89 0.56 12.77
C VAL A 25 14.20 -0.21 13.91
N PRO A 26 14.94 -0.95 14.77
CA PRO A 26 14.32 -1.74 15.81
C PRO A 26 13.49 -0.87 16.75
N GLY A 27 12.21 -1.21 16.93
CA GLY A 27 11.27 -0.47 17.78
C GLY A 27 10.34 0.48 17.03
N ASP A 28 10.66 0.85 15.78
CA ASP A 28 9.78 1.60 14.89
C ASP A 28 8.94 0.63 14.03
N ILE A 29 7.79 1.11 13.55
CA ILE A 29 6.97 0.43 12.54
C ILE A 29 7.40 0.92 11.15
N ASN A 30 7.89 0.00 10.32
CA ASN A 30 8.45 0.29 9.00
C ASN A 30 7.37 0.12 7.92
N ILE A 31 7.02 1.21 7.24
CA ILE A 31 5.87 1.30 6.35
C ILE A 31 6.30 1.63 4.92
N GLY A 32 5.96 0.76 3.96
CA GLY A 32 6.14 1.03 2.53
C GLY A 32 4.99 1.86 1.97
N LEU A 33 5.28 2.84 1.11
CA LEU A 33 4.30 3.71 0.47
C LEU A 33 4.33 3.57 -1.06
N VAL A 34 3.16 3.42 -1.66
CA VAL A 34 2.95 3.47 -3.12
C VAL A 34 1.70 4.30 -3.41
N TRP A 35 1.86 5.44 -4.07
CA TRP A 35 0.80 6.44 -4.23
C TRP A 35 0.22 6.52 -5.63
N ALA A 36 0.91 5.96 -6.64
CA ALA A 36 0.47 6.02 -8.03
C ALA A 36 0.70 4.70 -8.78
N GLY A 37 -0.21 4.41 -9.72
CA GLY A 37 -0.01 3.32 -10.67
C GLY A 37 0.74 3.77 -11.92
N ASN A 38 0.71 2.92 -12.95
CA ASN A 38 1.21 3.28 -14.28
C ASN A 38 0.30 4.33 -14.94
N SER A 39 0.88 5.50 -15.28
CA SER A 39 0.20 6.62 -15.94
C SER A 39 -0.44 6.28 -17.29
N ASP A 40 0.06 5.25 -17.98
CA ASP A 40 -0.46 4.79 -19.27
C ASP A 40 -1.75 3.95 -19.12
N HIS A 41 -2.12 3.59 -17.89
CA HIS A 41 -3.34 2.86 -17.60
C HIS A 41 -4.57 3.80 -17.65
N LYS A 42 -5.61 3.42 -18.39
CA LYS A 42 -6.79 4.28 -18.65
C LYS A 42 -7.49 4.81 -17.38
N ASN A 43 -7.44 4.04 -16.29
CA ASN A 43 -8.06 4.39 -15.00
C ASN A 43 -7.07 5.01 -13.98
N ASP A 44 -5.83 5.29 -14.38
CA ASP A 44 -4.77 5.67 -13.43
C ASP A 44 -5.11 6.93 -12.62
N ARG A 45 -5.65 7.95 -13.30
CA ARG A 45 -6.08 9.20 -12.67
C ARG A 45 -7.12 9.03 -11.55
N ASN A 46 -7.88 7.94 -11.56
CA ASN A 46 -8.90 7.67 -10.55
C ASN A 46 -8.35 6.85 -9.37
N ARG A 47 -7.26 6.11 -9.56
CA ARG A 47 -6.65 5.26 -8.53
C ARG A 47 -5.40 5.86 -7.90
N SER A 48 -4.72 6.77 -8.58
CA SER A 48 -3.52 7.45 -8.08
C SER A 48 -3.92 8.58 -7.13
N ILE A 49 -3.14 8.77 -6.08
CA ILE A 49 -3.35 9.76 -5.03
C ILE A 49 -2.17 10.71 -5.02
N ASP A 50 -2.44 12.01 -4.83
CA ASP A 50 -1.37 12.98 -4.62
C ASP A 50 -0.49 12.61 -3.43
N VAL A 51 0.80 12.41 -3.67
CA VAL A 51 1.77 12.08 -2.62
C VAL A 51 1.73 13.08 -1.45
N ALA A 52 1.40 14.36 -1.72
CA ALA A 52 1.20 15.37 -0.68
C ALA A 52 0.10 15.01 0.34
N ARG A 53 -0.88 14.20 -0.05
CA ARG A 53 -1.96 13.72 0.84
C ARG A 53 -1.47 12.74 1.90
N PHE A 54 -0.29 12.14 1.74
CA PHE A 54 0.32 11.27 2.76
C PHE A 54 0.92 12.06 3.93
N LYS A 55 1.06 13.38 3.80
CA LYS A 55 1.62 14.26 4.84
C LYS A 55 1.05 14.02 6.25
N PRO A 56 -0.27 13.82 6.46
CA PRO A 56 -0.83 13.59 7.81
C PRO A 56 -0.40 12.27 8.45
N LEU A 57 0.13 11.32 7.67
CA LEU A 57 0.65 10.04 8.19
C LEU A 57 2.07 10.19 8.72
N LEU A 58 2.84 11.12 8.17
CA LEU A 58 4.25 11.32 8.51
C LEU A 58 4.36 11.83 9.95
N GLY A 59 5.01 11.05 10.81
CA GLY A 59 5.16 11.35 12.24
C GLY A 59 4.02 10.84 13.13
N VAL A 60 3.11 10.01 12.60
CA VAL A 60 2.18 9.26 13.44
C VAL A 60 2.94 8.14 14.16
N MET A 61 3.10 8.24 15.48
CA MET A 61 3.84 7.27 16.30
C MET A 61 5.33 7.13 15.94
N ASP A 62 5.98 6.11 16.51
CA ASP A 62 7.32 5.64 16.16
C ASP A 62 7.25 4.89 14.80
N THR A 63 7.00 5.61 13.70
CA THR A 63 6.90 5.07 12.33
C THR A 63 8.01 5.58 11.43
N ARG A 64 8.40 4.72 10.47
CA ARG A 64 9.30 5.06 9.36
C ARG A 64 8.63 4.78 8.04
N PHE A 65 8.75 5.70 7.09
CA PHE A 65 8.11 5.59 5.79
C PHE A 65 9.14 5.42 4.68
N TYR A 66 8.89 4.47 3.79
CA TYR A 66 9.76 4.08 2.70
C TYR A 66 9.01 4.14 1.38
N GLY A 67 9.53 4.86 0.38
CA GLY A 67 8.91 4.94 -0.94
C GLY A 67 9.23 3.71 -1.78
N LEU A 68 8.20 2.94 -2.15
CA LEU A 68 8.30 1.79 -3.06
C LEU A 68 7.82 2.13 -4.49
N GLN A 69 7.56 3.41 -4.76
CA GLN A 69 7.08 3.88 -6.06
C GLN A 69 8.19 3.80 -7.11
N VAL A 70 8.03 2.93 -8.11
CA VAL A 70 8.93 2.83 -9.26
C VAL A 70 8.33 3.54 -10.47
N GLY A 71 9.18 4.19 -11.26
CA GLY A 71 8.81 4.85 -12.51
C GLY A 71 8.50 6.34 -12.36
N ALA A 72 8.24 6.99 -13.50
CA ALA A 72 7.94 8.42 -13.56
C ALA A 72 6.50 8.70 -13.09
N ALA A 73 6.20 8.41 -11.83
CA ALA A 73 5.01 8.97 -11.21
C ALA A 73 5.22 10.49 -11.08
N PRO A 74 4.29 11.35 -11.56
CA PRO A 74 4.46 12.80 -11.59
C PRO A 74 4.46 13.48 -10.20
N GLN A 75 4.65 12.73 -9.12
CA GLN A 75 4.47 13.16 -7.74
C GLN A 75 5.68 12.75 -6.91
N ASP A 76 6.71 13.58 -7.01
CA ASP A 76 7.97 13.52 -6.26
C ASP A 76 7.73 14.02 -4.82
N PRO A 77 7.97 13.17 -3.79
CA PRO A 77 7.83 13.56 -2.39
C PRO A 77 8.61 14.83 -2.00
N ALA A 78 9.78 15.05 -2.60
CA ALA A 78 10.59 16.24 -2.34
C ALA A 78 9.87 17.51 -2.83
N LYS A 79 9.26 17.47 -4.02
CA LYS A 79 8.48 18.60 -4.57
C LYS A 79 7.18 18.84 -3.81
N ALA A 80 6.61 17.79 -3.22
CA ALA A 80 5.44 17.88 -2.35
C ALA A 80 5.76 18.39 -0.93
N GLY A 81 7.04 18.66 -0.61
CA GLY A 81 7.46 19.16 0.69
C GLY A 81 7.40 18.11 1.82
N ILE A 82 7.49 16.83 1.46
CA ILE A 82 7.44 15.70 2.40
C ILE A 82 8.60 14.70 2.23
N GLY A 83 9.56 14.99 1.35
CA GLY A 83 10.67 14.09 1.04
C GLY A 83 11.55 13.72 2.25
N GLU A 84 11.72 14.61 3.22
CA GLU A 84 12.48 14.31 4.45
C GLU A 84 11.79 13.25 5.33
N GLY A 85 10.48 13.07 5.18
CA GLY A 85 9.70 12.07 5.92
C GLY A 85 9.59 10.72 5.22
N ILE A 86 10.12 10.56 4.00
CA ILE A 86 10.00 9.34 3.20
C ILE A 86 11.37 8.95 2.63
N THR A 87 11.92 7.82 3.06
CA THR A 87 13.15 7.27 2.47
C THR A 87 12.85 6.63 1.12
N ASP A 88 13.39 7.18 0.03
CA ASP A 88 13.17 6.65 -1.32
C ASP A 88 13.99 5.37 -1.56
N LEU A 89 13.30 4.25 -1.80
CA LEU A 89 13.93 2.97 -2.14
C LEU A 89 13.99 2.71 -3.64
N SER A 90 13.26 3.50 -4.44
CA SER A 90 13.10 3.30 -5.88
C SER A 90 14.40 3.14 -6.67
N PRO A 91 15.55 3.77 -6.32
CA PRO A 91 16.80 3.58 -7.08
C PRO A 91 17.34 2.14 -7.09
N ARG A 92 16.93 1.31 -6.13
CA ARG A 92 17.35 -0.10 -6.01
C ARG A 92 16.26 -1.08 -6.42
N LEU A 93 15.03 -0.63 -6.66
CA LEU A 93 13.90 -1.47 -7.06
C LEU A 93 13.91 -1.70 -8.57
N VAL A 94 14.91 -2.44 -9.05
CA VAL A 94 15.15 -2.66 -10.50
C VAL A 94 14.30 -3.78 -11.09
N ASP A 95 13.77 -4.67 -10.25
CA ASP A 95 12.84 -5.73 -10.62
C ASP A 95 11.89 -6.09 -9.45
N TYR A 96 11.02 -7.09 -9.69
CA TYR A 96 10.08 -7.55 -8.67
C TYR A 96 10.74 -8.37 -7.55
N ALA A 97 11.92 -8.94 -7.76
CA ALA A 97 12.64 -9.67 -6.72
C ALA A 97 13.20 -8.69 -5.68
N GLU A 98 13.81 -7.59 -6.13
CA GLU A 98 14.25 -6.49 -5.26
C GLU A 98 13.07 -5.83 -4.53
N THR A 99 11.95 -5.66 -5.24
CA THR A 99 10.70 -5.16 -4.63
C THR A 99 10.17 -6.11 -3.55
N ALA A 100 10.16 -7.42 -3.80
CA ALA A 100 9.76 -8.42 -2.82
C ALA A 100 10.70 -8.43 -1.61
N ALA A 101 12.01 -8.33 -1.83
CA ALA A 101 13.00 -8.25 -0.76
C ALA A 101 12.79 -7.01 0.12
N ALA A 102 12.46 -5.86 -0.48
CA ALA A 102 12.14 -4.64 0.27
C ALA A 102 10.86 -4.82 1.10
N ILE A 103 9.80 -5.39 0.49
CA ILE A 103 8.53 -5.68 1.19
C ILE A 103 8.75 -6.61 2.38
N ALA A 104 9.61 -7.63 2.24
CA ALA A 104 9.88 -8.60 3.30
C ALA A 104 10.53 -7.97 4.55
N ALA A 105 11.13 -6.77 4.42
CA ALA A 105 11.73 -6.02 5.52
C ALA A 105 10.78 -4.98 6.15
N LEU A 106 9.52 -4.91 5.69
CA LEU A 106 8.52 -3.95 6.17
C LEU A 106 7.46 -4.63 7.04
N ASP A 107 6.90 -3.86 7.97
CA ASP A 107 5.80 -4.29 8.84
C ASP A 107 4.44 -4.09 8.18
N LEU A 108 4.33 -3.14 7.24
CA LEU A 108 3.10 -2.75 6.56
C LEU A 108 3.40 -2.12 5.21
N VAL A 109 2.53 -2.35 4.22
CA VAL A 109 2.50 -1.60 2.96
C VAL A 109 1.20 -0.80 2.86
N ILE A 110 1.28 0.51 2.65
CA ILE A 110 0.13 1.36 2.31
C ILE A 110 0.24 1.70 0.83
N SER A 111 -0.74 1.25 0.05
CA SER A 111 -0.69 1.34 -1.41
C SER A 111 -2.04 1.72 -2.01
N VAL A 112 -2.01 2.34 -3.19
CA VAL A 112 -3.15 2.31 -4.12
C VAL A 112 -3.19 0.98 -4.89
N ASP A 113 -4.19 0.74 -5.74
CA ASP A 113 -4.30 -0.48 -6.56
C ASP A 113 -3.18 -0.59 -7.61
N THR A 114 -2.07 -1.25 -7.23
CA THR A 114 -0.84 -1.45 -8.00
C THR A 114 -0.34 -2.89 -7.93
N SER A 115 0.61 -3.25 -8.80
CA SER A 115 1.30 -4.55 -8.73
C SER A 115 2.03 -4.76 -7.40
N VAL A 116 2.53 -3.69 -6.76
CA VAL A 116 3.21 -3.77 -5.46
C VAL A 116 2.23 -4.18 -4.35
N ALA A 117 0.99 -3.68 -4.38
CA ALA A 117 -0.04 -4.13 -3.44
C ALA A 117 -0.29 -5.64 -3.60
N HIS A 118 -0.51 -6.10 -4.84
CA HIS A 118 -0.71 -7.51 -5.13
C HIS A 118 0.46 -8.40 -4.71
N LEU A 119 1.70 -7.94 -4.94
CA LEU A 119 2.92 -8.63 -4.50
C LEU A 119 2.98 -8.76 -2.98
N ALA A 120 2.76 -7.68 -2.24
CA ALA A 120 2.77 -7.68 -0.78
C ALA A 120 1.66 -8.58 -0.19
N GLY A 121 0.46 -8.56 -0.77
CA GLY A 121 -0.63 -9.46 -0.39
C GLY A 121 -0.30 -10.93 -0.63
N ALA A 122 0.33 -11.24 -1.77
CA ALA A 122 0.77 -12.60 -2.07
C ALA A 122 1.90 -13.08 -1.14
N MET A 123 2.65 -12.16 -0.54
CA MET A 123 3.70 -12.44 0.45
C MET A 123 3.19 -12.51 1.89
N ALA A 124 1.87 -12.39 2.11
CA ALA A 124 1.27 -12.28 3.44
C ALA A 124 1.82 -11.12 4.30
N THR A 125 2.39 -10.09 3.67
CA THR A 125 2.71 -8.84 4.37
C THR A 125 1.40 -8.08 4.60
N PRO A 126 1.18 -7.44 5.76
CA PRO A 126 0.03 -6.58 5.96
C PRO A 126 -0.02 -5.48 4.89
N VAL A 127 -1.19 -5.26 4.29
CA VAL A 127 -1.39 -4.18 3.32
C VAL A 127 -2.64 -3.39 3.65
N TRP A 128 -2.53 -2.07 3.63
CA TRP A 128 -3.67 -1.17 3.63
C TRP A 128 -3.85 -0.58 2.23
N LEU A 129 -4.90 -1.03 1.56
CA LEU A 129 -5.19 -0.64 0.19
C LEU A 129 -6.15 0.55 0.17
N LEU A 130 -5.70 1.66 -0.41
CA LEU A 130 -6.50 2.88 -0.56
C LEU A 130 -7.25 2.81 -1.89
N LEU A 131 -8.59 2.85 -1.82
CA LEU A 131 -9.47 2.62 -2.95
C LEU A 131 -10.38 3.83 -3.23
N PRO A 132 -10.60 4.18 -4.51
CA PRO A 132 -11.60 5.16 -4.88
C PRO A 132 -13.02 4.64 -4.55
N LYS A 133 -14.01 5.54 -4.56
CA LYS A 133 -15.41 5.19 -4.28
C LYS A 133 -15.91 4.02 -5.14
N VAL A 134 -15.53 3.98 -6.41
CA VAL A 134 -15.85 2.92 -7.37
C VAL A 134 -14.54 2.20 -7.75
N PRO A 135 -14.15 1.14 -7.02
CA PRO A 135 -12.94 0.38 -7.30
C PRO A 135 -13.15 -0.65 -8.43
N ASP A 136 -12.07 -1.33 -8.82
CA ASP A 136 -12.16 -2.54 -9.66
C ASP A 136 -13.01 -3.63 -8.96
N PHE A 137 -13.68 -4.45 -9.76
CA PHE A 137 -14.62 -5.47 -9.27
C PHE A 137 -14.01 -6.43 -8.24
N ARG A 138 -12.70 -6.69 -8.32
CA ARG A 138 -12.00 -7.61 -7.40
C ARG A 138 -12.02 -7.17 -5.94
N TRP A 139 -12.15 -5.88 -5.70
CA TRP A 139 -12.12 -5.30 -4.35
C TRP A 139 -13.49 -5.24 -3.68
N MET A 140 -14.56 -5.59 -4.42
CA MET A 140 -15.95 -5.55 -3.95
C MET A 140 -16.35 -4.17 -3.37
N LEU A 141 -17.59 -4.05 -2.89
CA LEU A 141 -18.13 -2.77 -2.40
C LEU A 141 -18.45 -2.80 -0.90
N ASP A 142 -18.97 -3.92 -0.39
CA ASP A 142 -19.58 -3.99 0.95
C ASP A 142 -18.70 -4.70 1.98
N ARG A 143 -17.38 -4.44 1.92
CA ARG A 143 -16.39 -5.02 2.84
C ARG A 143 -15.09 -4.22 2.89
N ASP A 144 -14.33 -4.47 3.95
CA ASP A 144 -13.04 -3.85 4.28
C ASP A 144 -11.86 -4.83 4.28
N ASP A 145 -12.07 -6.09 3.87
CA ASP A 145 -11.06 -7.14 3.71
C ASP A 145 -11.01 -7.65 2.26
N SER A 146 -9.97 -8.42 1.92
CA SER A 146 -9.77 -9.01 0.59
C SER A 146 -9.78 -10.54 0.63
N PRO A 147 -10.71 -11.23 -0.03
CA PRO A 147 -10.74 -12.68 -0.14
C PRO A 147 -9.51 -13.29 -0.81
N GLY A 148 -8.87 -12.55 -1.73
CA GLY A 148 -7.66 -13.01 -2.39
C GLY A 148 -6.38 -12.71 -1.61
N TYR A 149 -6.45 -11.87 -0.58
CA TYR A 149 -5.30 -11.47 0.24
C TYR A 149 -5.74 -11.22 1.69
N PRO A 150 -5.72 -12.25 2.55
CA PRO A 150 -6.27 -12.17 3.91
C PRO A 150 -5.59 -11.17 4.83
N THR A 151 -4.34 -10.79 4.56
CA THR A 151 -3.59 -9.78 5.32
C THR A 151 -3.88 -8.35 4.86
N MET A 152 -4.77 -8.17 3.88
CA MET A 152 -5.14 -6.84 3.39
C MET A 152 -6.37 -6.26 4.07
N ARG A 153 -6.30 -4.96 4.33
CA ARG A 153 -7.42 -4.12 4.72
C ARG A 153 -7.68 -3.06 3.65
N LEU A 154 -8.95 -2.86 3.32
CA LEU A 154 -9.40 -1.93 2.30
C LEU A 154 -9.92 -0.64 2.95
N PHE A 155 -9.35 0.50 2.57
CA PHE A 155 -9.84 1.83 2.93
C PHE A 155 -10.42 2.48 1.69
N ARG A 156 -11.75 2.67 1.67
CA ARG A 156 -12.48 3.15 0.50
C ARG A 156 -13.00 4.56 0.75
N GLN A 157 -12.93 5.39 -0.28
CA GLN A 157 -13.58 6.71 -0.22
C GLN A 157 -15.07 6.56 0.10
N PRO A 158 -15.61 7.32 1.07
CA PRO A 158 -17.05 7.35 1.32
C PRO A 158 -17.80 8.03 0.19
N GLU A 159 -17.19 9.04 -0.43
CA GLU A 159 -17.69 9.78 -1.60
C GLU A 159 -16.57 10.01 -2.61
N GLN A 160 -16.91 10.17 -3.89
CA GLN A 160 -15.90 10.36 -4.93
C GLN A 160 -15.07 11.62 -4.66
N GLY A 161 -13.75 11.45 -4.55
CA GLY A 161 -12.81 12.55 -4.31
C GLY A 161 -12.54 12.84 -2.83
N ASP A 162 -13.30 12.23 -1.90
CA ASP A 162 -13.06 12.36 -0.47
C ASP A 162 -11.92 11.44 -0.01
N TRP A 163 -10.69 11.83 -0.36
CA TRP A 163 -9.48 11.20 0.15
C TRP A 163 -9.14 11.63 1.58
N ASP A 164 -9.63 12.79 2.03
CA ASP A 164 -9.31 13.29 3.37
C ASP A 164 -9.88 12.35 4.44
N SER A 165 -11.14 11.92 4.31
CA SER A 165 -11.73 10.90 5.20
C SER A 165 -10.95 9.58 5.19
N VAL A 166 -10.38 9.19 4.05
CA VAL A 166 -9.54 7.97 3.94
C VAL A 166 -8.26 8.13 4.76
N PHE A 167 -7.54 9.25 4.60
CA PHE A 167 -6.30 9.50 5.35
C PHE A 167 -6.54 9.70 6.84
N GLU A 168 -7.67 10.29 7.24
CA GLU A 168 -8.08 10.37 8.65
C GLU A 168 -8.27 8.98 9.25
N ALA A 169 -8.97 8.08 8.55
CA ALA A 169 -9.19 6.70 8.99
C ALA A 169 -7.86 5.92 9.09
N VAL A 170 -6.97 6.07 8.11
CA VAL A 170 -5.63 5.46 8.11
C VAL A 170 -4.80 5.97 9.28
N ALA A 171 -4.74 7.29 9.49
CA ALA A 171 -4.00 7.91 10.59
C ALA A 171 -4.53 7.48 11.96
N ALA A 172 -5.86 7.43 12.12
CA ALA A 172 -6.50 6.94 13.33
C ALA A 172 -6.14 5.46 13.58
N ARG A 173 -6.15 4.63 12.54
CA ARG A 173 -5.79 3.22 12.66
C ARG A 173 -4.32 3.04 13.03
N LEU A 174 -3.39 3.78 12.42
CA LEU A 174 -1.96 3.75 12.77
C LEU A 174 -1.78 3.98 14.27
N LYS A 175 -2.41 5.02 14.83
CA LYS A 175 -2.34 5.35 16.28
C LYS A 175 -2.74 4.21 17.21
N THR A 176 -3.62 3.32 16.75
CA THR A 176 -4.12 2.17 17.53
C THR A 176 -3.41 0.85 17.22
N GLY A 177 -2.57 0.81 16.18
CA GLY A 177 -2.04 -0.42 15.59
C GLY A 177 -0.82 -1.04 16.29
N ARG A 178 -0.42 -0.54 17.47
CA ARG A 178 0.69 -1.15 18.22
C ARG A 178 0.30 -2.56 18.67
N GLY A 179 0.74 -3.58 17.93
CA GLY A 179 0.54 -5.00 18.28
C GLY A 179 -0.07 -5.89 17.20
N GLY A 180 -0.34 -5.39 15.99
CA GLY A 180 -0.77 -6.21 14.86
C GLY A 180 -1.56 -5.43 13.82
N PHE A 181 -1.15 -5.53 12.56
CA PHE A 181 -1.80 -4.95 11.39
C PHE A 181 -2.64 -5.97 10.63
#